data_AF-A0A6I6AAR3-F1
#
_entry.id   AF-A0A6I6AAR3-F1
#
_cell.length_a   1.000
_cell.length_b   1.000
_cell.length_c   1.000
_cell.angle_alpha   90.00
_cell.angle_beta   90.00
_cell.angle_gamma   90.00
#
_symmetry.space_group_name_H-M   'P 1'
#
loop_
_entity.id
_entity.type
_entity.pdbx_description
1 polymer ?
#
loop_
_entity_poly.entity_id
_entity_poly.type
_entity_poly.pdbx_seq_one_letter_code
_entity_poly.pdbx_strand_id
1 'polypeptide(L)'
;MHAAPTAPVPAQHQQLLGKLTGILNDLEPIQKKLLELYEQKSQALKQVDPERIEQLAVIEEQLTNTLQFILLRRQQLLQTAEQLGLPAGSLQELLPGLGLGIEVSEPIAERIEVVQQRSQKLRHESWVQWIVAQRSFQHYSQILELIAHAGKKTPTYSGGQNENGSGGAIFDASA
;
A
#
# COMPACT_ATOMS: atom_id res chain seq x y z
N MET A 1 -13.59 29.66 -40.58
CA MET A 1 -13.60 29.48 -39.12
C MET A 1 -12.15 29.52 -38.65
N HIS A 2 -11.69 30.69 -38.19
CA HIS A 2 -10.32 30.86 -37.72
C HIS A 2 -10.21 30.28 -36.31
N ALA A 3 -9.37 29.26 -36.14
CA ALA A 3 -8.95 28.81 -34.82
C ALA A 3 -8.30 29.99 -34.11
N ALA A 4 -8.87 30.40 -32.99
CA ALA A 4 -8.26 31.41 -32.14
C ALA A 4 -6.86 30.92 -31.71
N PRO A 5 -5.83 31.78 -31.75
CA PRO A 5 -4.53 31.42 -31.25
C PRO A 5 -4.67 31.09 -29.76
N THR A 6 -4.36 29.85 -29.39
CA THR A 6 -4.24 29.44 -28.00
C THR A 6 -3.26 30.38 -27.31
N ALA A 7 -3.74 31.12 -26.31
CA ALA A 7 -2.89 32.01 -25.53
C ALA A 7 -1.70 31.21 -24.97
N PRO A 8 -0.48 31.78 -24.97
CA PRO A 8 0.70 31.08 -24.47
C PRO A 8 0.50 30.72 -23.00
N VAL A 9 0.62 29.43 -22.68
CA VAL A 9 0.53 28.90 -21.32
C VAL A 9 1.54 29.63 -20.42
N PRO A 10 1.15 30.14 -19.25
CA PRO A 10 2.07 30.84 -18.35
C PRO A 10 3.31 30.00 -18.03
N ALA A 11 4.50 30.63 -17.95
CA ALA A 11 5.76 29.92 -17.66
C ALA A 11 5.69 29.09 -16.37
N GLN A 12 4.92 29.54 -15.38
CA GLN A 12 4.67 28.81 -14.13
C GLN A 12 3.88 27.51 -14.37
N HIS A 13 2.87 27.52 -15.24
CA HIS A 13 2.10 26.32 -15.58
C HIS A 13 2.96 25.30 -16.35
N GLN A 14 3.84 25.76 -17.24
CA GLN A 14 4.81 24.90 -17.92
C GLN A 14 5.80 24.25 -16.94
N GLN A 15 6.24 25.00 -15.92
CA GLN A 15 7.10 24.45 -14.87
C GLN A 15 6.38 23.39 -14.01
N LEU A 16 5.11 23.64 -13.64
CA LEU A 16 4.29 22.67 -12.92
C LEU A 16 4.08 21.39 -13.75
N LEU A 17 3.82 21.54 -15.04
CA LEU A 17 3.70 20.41 -15.98
C LEU A 17 4.99 19.59 -16.03
N GLY A 18 6.15 20.25 -16.17
CA GLY A 18 7.45 19.56 -16.17
C GLY A 18 7.69 18.77 -14.88
N LYS A 19 7.34 19.36 -13.73
CA LYS A 19 7.42 18.68 -12.42
C LYS A 19 6.47 17.48 -12.33
N LEU A 20 5.22 17.63 -12.79
CA LEU A 20 4.23 16.56 -12.83
C LEU A 20 4.71 15.39 -13.69
N THR A 21 5.15 15.67 -14.91
CA THR A 21 5.68 14.64 -15.82
C THR A 21 6.90 13.95 -15.25
N GLY A 22 7.81 14.70 -14.60
CA GLY A 22 8.95 14.14 -13.89
C GLY A 22 8.55 13.18 -12.78
N ILE A 23 7.54 13.53 -11.97
CA ILE A 23 7.00 12.65 -10.94
C ILE A 23 6.44 11.36 -11.54
N LEU A 24 5.68 11.45 -12.64
CA LEU A 24 5.15 10.25 -13.32
C LEU A 24 6.26 9.35 -13.87
N ASN A 25 7.30 9.94 -14.47
CA ASN A 25 8.45 9.21 -15.00
C ASN A 25 9.21 8.45 -13.90
N ASP A 26 9.31 9.02 -12.70
CA ASP A 26 9.98 8.39 -11.57
C ASP A 26 9.09 7.34 -10.87
N LEU A 27 7.78 7.60 -10.79
CA LEU A 27 6.82 6.75 -10.06
C LEU A 27 6.53 5.43 -10.77
N GLU A 28 6.33 5.48 -12.09
CA GLU A 28 6.00 4.28 -12.87
C GLU A 28 6.99 3.12 -12.74
N PRO A 29 8.32 3.29 -12.89
CA PRO A 29 9.26 2.20 -12.76
C PRO A 29 9.31 1.65 -11.33
N ILE A 30 9.18 2.51 -10.32
CA ILE A 30 9.17 2.07 -8.91
C ILE A 30 7.94 1.23 -8.61
N GLN A 31 6.76 1.62 -9.10
CA GLN A 31 5.54 0.83 -8.93
C GLN A 31 5.63 -0.55 -9.61
N LYS A 32 6.24 -0.63 -10.80
CA LYS A 32 6.47 -1.91 -11.49
C LYS A 32 7.40 -2.81 -10.68
N LYS A 33 8.54 -2.27 -10.22
CA LYS A 33 9.50 -3.00 -9.38
C LYS A 33 8.88 -3.49 -8.08
N LEU A 34 8.05 -2.67 -7.42
CA LEU A 34 7.35 -3.08 -6.20
C LEU A 34 6.35 -4.22 -6.46
N LEU A 35 5.60 -4.19 -7.58
CA LEU A 35 4.69 -5.27 -7.94
C LEU A 35 5.45 -6.58 -8.21
N GLU A 36 6.54 -6.51 -8.97
CA GLU A 36 7.42 -7.66 -9.22
C GLU A 36 8.02 -8.22 -7.93
N LEU A 37 8.45 -7.33 -7.02
CA LEU A 37 8.96 -7.71 -5.70
C LEU A 37 7.88 -8.43 -4.89
N TYR A 38 6.65 -7.93 -4.89
CA TYR A 38 5.56 -8.54 -4.14
C TYR A 38 5.16 -9.91 -4.69
N GLU A 39 5.24 -10.11 -6.01
CA GLU A 39 5.07 -11.42 -6.62
C GLU A 39 6.17 -12.39 -6.17
N GLN A 40 7.44 -11.97 -6.22
CA GLN A 40 8.57 -12.78 -5.75
C GLN A 40 8.46 -13.12 -4.25
N LYS A 41 8.07 -12.15 -3.43
CA LYS A 41 7.90 -12.35 -1.98
C LYS A 41 6.74 -13.30 -1.68
N SER A 42 5.65 -13.22 -2.44
CA SER A 42 4.54 -14.19 -2.37
C SER A 42 4.99 -15.62 -2.72
N GLN A 43 5.85 -15.79 -3.72
CA GLN A 43 6.42 -17.08 -4.07
C GLN A 43 7.35 -17.62 -2.97
N ALA A 44 8.24 -16.78 -2.43
CA ALA A 44 9.15 -17.15 -1.35
C ALA A 44 8.39 -17.57 -0.07
N LEU A 45 7.30 -16.88 0.26
CA LEU A 45 6.41 -17.26 1.37
C LEU A 45 5.77 -18.64 1.16
N LYS A 46 5.35 -18.96 -0.07
CA LYS A 46 4.76 -20.28 -0.40
C LYS A 46 5.79 -21.41 -0.34
N GLN A 47 7.05 -21.12 -0.68
CA GLN A 47 8.15 -22.09 -0.66
C GLN A 47 8.81 -22.22 0.71
N VAL A 48 8.43 -21.38 1.69
CA VAL A 48 9.06 -21.30 3.02
C VAL A 48 10.56 -21.05 2.88
N ASP A 49 10.92 -20.03 2.08
CA ASP A 49 12.29 -19.58 1.86
C ASP A 49 12.56 -18.29 2.66
N PRO A 50 12.96 -18.39 3.94
CA PRO A 50 13.17 -17.22 4.80
C PRO A 50 14.35 -16.36 4.33
N GLU A 51 15.40 -16.97 3.80
CA GLU A 51 16.59 -16.24 3.33
C GLU A 51 16.20 -15.33 2.15
N ARG A 52 15.41 -15.87 1.21
CA ARG A 52 14.91 -15.05 0.09
C ARG A 52 13.97 -13.94 0.55
N ILE A 53 13.15 -14.18 1.57
CA ILE A 53 12.27 -13.15 2.15
C ILE A 53 13.10 -12.01 2.76
N GLU A 54 14.17 -12.32 3.48
CA GLU A 54 15.08 -11.31 4.05
C GLU A 54 15.78 -10.49 2.96
N GLN A 55 16.29 -11.14 1.92
CA GLN A 55 16.90 -10.45 0.77
C GLN A 55 15.91 -9.49 0.08
N LEU A 56 14.67 -9.94 -0.11
CA LEU A 56 13.62 -9.14 -0.73
C LEU A 56 13.21 -7.96 0.17
N ALA A 57 13.23 -8.11 1.50
CA ALA A 57 12.90 -7.03 2.43
C ALA A 57 13.88 -5.84 2.31
N VAL A 58 15.17 -6.09 2.08
CA VAL A 58 16.16 -5.03 1.85
C VAL A 58 15.83 -4.23 0.58
N ILE A 59 15.44 -4.91 -0.49
CA ILE A 59 15.06 -4.26 -1.75
C ILE A 59 13.75 -3.47 -1.58
N GLU A 60 12.80 -4.03 -0.84
CA GLU A 60 11.52 -3.40 -0.52
C GLU A 60 11.73 -2.08 0.25
N GLU A 61 12.63 -2.08 1.22
CA GLU A 61 13.00 -0.87 1.98
C GLU A 61 13.55 0.22 1.05
N GLN A 62 14.48 -0.12 0.15
CA GLN A 62 15.06 0.82 -0.81
C GLN A 62 14.00 1.43 -1.75
N LEU A 63 13.11 0.59 -2.27
CA LEU A 63 12.02 1.04 -3.14
C LEU A 63 11.01 1.91 -2.38
N THR A 64 10.70 1.55 -1.13
CA THR A 64 9.79 2.32 -0.27
C THR A 64 10.37 3.69 0.07
N ASN A 65 11.66 3.77 0.39
CA ASN A 65 12.36 5.04 0.62
C ASN A 65 12.30 5.91 -0.64
N THR A 66 12.55 5.34 -1.81
CA THR A 66 12.43 6.07 -3.09
C THR A 66 11.01 6.59 -3.32
N LEU A 67 9.99 5.76 -3.04
CA LEU A 67 8.59 6.15 -3.16
C LEU A 67 8.22 7.31 -2.24
N GLN A 68 8.75 7.33 -1.00
CA GLN A 68 8.55 8.44 -0.06
C GLN A 68 9.08 9.77 -0.63
N PHE A 69 10.27 9.78 -1.24
CA PHE A 69 10.81 10.99 -1.89
C PHE A 69 9.91 11.48 -3.04
N ILE A 70 9.34 10.56 -3.82
CA ILE A 70 8.42 10.91 -4.91
C ILE A 70 7.11 11.50 -4.34
N LEU A 71 6.59 10.93 -3.26
CA LEU A 71 5.39 11.46 -2.59
C LEU A 71 5.61 12.85 -2.01
N LEU A 72 6.78 13.12 -1.44
CA LEU A 72 7.16 14.46 -0.96
C LEU A 72 7.19 15.46 -2.12
N ARG A 73 7.80 15.10 -3.26
CA ARG A 73 7.82 15.95 -4.46
C ARG A 73 6.40 16.22 -5.00
N ARG A 74 5.52 15.21 -4.98
CA ARG A 74 4.10 15.38 -5.33
C ARG A 74 3.41 16.36 -4.38
N GLN A 75 3.63 16.24 -3.08
CA GLN A 75 3.02 17.14 -2.10
C GLN A 75 3.49 18.59 -2.31
N GLN A 76 4.79 18.80 -2.52
CA GLN A 76 5.34 20.12 -2.83
C GLN A 76 4.76 20.71 -4.11
N LEU A 77 4.57 19.89 -5.15
CA LEU A 77 3.92 20.31 -6.39
C LEU A 77 2.49 20.81 -6.15
N LEU A 78 1.69 20.03 -5.41
CA LEU A 78 0.30 20.38 -5.12
C LEU A 78 0.21 21.64 -4.24
N GLN A 79 1.06 21.77 -3.24
CA GLN A 79 1.14 23.01 -2.43
C GLN A 79 1.51 24.23 -3.27
N THR A 80 2.42 24.08 -4.23
CA THR A 80 2.79 25.18 -5.15
C THR A 80 1.60 25.55 -6.03
N ALA A 81 0.85 24.56 -6.52
CA ALA A 81 -0.35 24.81 -7.32
C ALA A 81 -1.45 25.52 -6.52
N GLU A 82 -1.66 25.11 -5.26
CA GLU A 82 -2.63 25.75 -4.36
C GLU A 82 -2.30 27.23 -4.11
N GLN A 83 -1.02 27.55 -3.91
CA GLN A 83 -0.55 28.93 -3.75
C GLN A 83 -0.81 29.80 -4.99
N LEU A 84 -0.90 29.17 -6.17
CA LEU A 84 -1.23 29.81 -7.44
C LEU A 84 -2.74 29.85 -7.72
N GLY A 85 -3.57 29.40 -6.77
CA GLY A 85 -5.03 29.36 -6.89
C GLY A 85 -5.54 28.23 -7.80
N LEU A 86 -4.70 27.23 -8.11
CA LEU A 86 -5.07 26.08 -8.92
C LEU A 86 -5.66 24.96 -8.06
N PRO A 87 -6.51 24.08 -8.63
CA PRO A 87 -6.97 22.87 -7.94
C PRO A 87 -5.78 21.98 -7.53
N ALA A 88 -5.72 21.63 -6.24
CA ALA A 88 -4.56 20.95 -5.66
C ALA A 88 -4.90 19.68 -4.85
N GLY A 89 -6.14 19.18 -4.91
CA GLY A 89 -6.53 17.94 -4.20
C GLY A 89 -5.85 16.69 -4.78
N SER A 90 -5.61 16.66 -6.09
CA SER A 90 -4.93 15.56 -6.76
C SER A 90 -4.23 16.00 -8.05
N LEU A 91 -3.33 15.16 -8.58
CA LEU A 91 -2.71 15.42 -9.89
C LEU A 91 -3.75 15.39 -11.03
N GLN A 92 -4.82 14.62 -10.86
CA GLN A 92 -5.93 14.52 -11.81
C GLN A 92 -6.76 15.82 -11.83
N GLU A 93 -6.97 16.44 -10.67
CA GLU A 93 -7.64 17.75 -10.57
C GLU A 93 -6.74 18.91 -11.03
N LEU A 94 -5.44 18.82 -10.77
CA LEU A 94 -4.47 19.84 -11.17
C LEU A 94 -4.38 19.96 -12.70
N LEU A 95 -4.37 18.83 -13.41
CA LEU A 95 -4.09 18.77 -14.84
C LEU A 95 -5.02 19.65 -15.70
N PRO A 96 -6.37 19.63 -15.54
CA PRO A 96 -7.26 20.56 -16.22
C PRO A 96 -7.00 22.03 -15.87
N GLY A 97 -6.61 22.31 -14.61
CA GLY A 97 -6.31 23.66 -14.12
C GLY A 97 -5.10 24.31 -14.80
N LEU A 98 -4.21 23.53 -15.40
CA LEU A 98 -3.04 24.05 -16.11
C LEU A 98 -3.41 24.73 -17.44
N GLY A 99 -4.64 24.55 -17.94
CA GLY A 99 -5.12 25.18 -19.18
C GLY A 99 -4.42 24.66 -20.43
N LEU A 100 -4.02 23.38 -20.42
CA LEU A 100 -3.34 22.73 -21.54
C LEU A 100 -4.35 22.33 -22.61
N GLY A 101 -3.91 22.33 -23.89
CA GLY A 101 -4.69 21.75 -24.98
C GLY A 101 -4.86 20.23 -24.81
N ILE A 102 -5.94 19.69 -25.37
CA ILE A 102 -6.32 18.27 -25.24
C ILE A 102 -5.17 17.34 -25.62
N GLU A 103 -4.46 17.64 -26.72
CA GLU A 103 -3.33 16.84 -27.22
C GLU A 103 -2.19 16.65 -26.20
N VAL A 104 -2.02 17.59 -25.26
CA VAL A 104 -0.98 17.50 -24.22
C VAL A 104 -1.55 16.90 -22.94
N SER A 105 -2.80 17.24 -22.58
CA SER A 105 -3.40 16.78 -21.32
C SER A 105 -3.81 15.31 -21.36
N GLU A 106 -4.35 14.82 -22.48
CA GLU A 106 -4.89 13.46 -22.61
C GLU A 106 -3.86 12.36 -22.30
N PRO A 107 -2.66 12.32 -22.93
CA PRO A 107 -1.68 11.27 -22.62
C PRO A 107 -1.18 11.33 -21.17
N ILE A 108 -1.19 12.52 -20.54
CA ILE A 108 -0.81 12.67 -19.14
C ILE A 108 -1.92 12.17 -18.22
N ALA A 109 -3.18 12.43 -18.56
CA ALA A 109 -4.34 11.93 -17.83
C ALA A 109 -4.36 10.39 -17.82
N GLU A 110 -4.14 9.76 -18.97
CA GLU A 110 -4.04 8.29 -19.09
C GLU A 110 -2.94 7.72 -18.19
N ARG A 111 -1.76 8.36 -18.18
CA ARG A 111 -0.65 7.94 -17.32
C ARG A 111 -0.99 8.08 -15.84
N ILE A 112 -1.66 9.15 -15.43
CA ILE A 112 -2.13 9.33 -14.05
C ILE A 112 -3.07 8.20 -13.67
N GLU A 113 -4.01 7.84 -14.54
CA GLU A 113 -4.97 6.76 -14.29
C GLU A 113 -4.24 5.41 -14.12
N VAL A 114 -3.32 5.07 -15.02
CA VAL A 114 -2.53 3.84 -14.95
C VAL A 114 -1.74 3.75 -13.64
N VAL A 115 -1.10 4.85 -13.23
CA VAL A 115 -0.36 4.95 -11.97
C VAL A 115 -1.29 4.78 -10.76
N GLN A 116 -2.51 5.30 -10.83
CA GLN A 116 -3.50 5.16 -9.77
C GLN A 116 -4.00 3.71 -9.65
N GLN A 117 -4.29 3.06 -10.77
CA GLN A 117 -4.67 1.64 -10.81
C GLN A 117 -3.55 0.75 -10.24
N ARG A 118 -2.29 0.99 -10.62
CA ARG A 118 -1.13 0.28 -10.03
C ARG A 118 -1.00 0.53 -8.53
N SER A 119 -1.27 1.75 -8.06
CA SER A 119 -1.26 2.06 -6.62
C SER A 119 -2.32 1.27 -5.85
N GLN A 120 -3.52 1.11 -6.42
CA GLN A 120 -4.57 0.28 -5.84
C GLN A 120 -4.14 -1.19 -5.75
N LYS A 121 -3.55 -1.72 -6.83
CA LYS A 121 -3.02 -3.09 -6.86
C LYS A 121 -1.91 -3.28 -5.81
N LEU A 122 -0.95 -2.37 -5.73
CA LEU A 122 0.12 -2.42 -4.73
C LEU A 122 -0.44 -2.46 -3.30
N ARG A 123 -1.43 -1.62 -2.99
CA ARG A 123 -2.09 -1.66 -1.68
C ARG A 123 -2.71 -3.02 -1.40
N HIS A 124 -3.43 -3.59 -2.38
CA HIS A 124 -4.02 -4.91 -2.24
C HIS A 124 -2.96 -5.98 -1.92
N GLU A 125 -1.87 -6.02 -2.69
CA GLU A 125 -0.78 -6.99 -2.47
C GLU A 125 -0.12 -6.82 -1.10
N SER A 126 0.13 -5.58 -0.66
CA SER A 126 0.65 -5.30 0.69
C SER A 126 -0.27 -5.84 1.79
N TRP A 127 -1.59 -5.67 1.63
CA TRP A 127 -2.58 -6.21 2.58
C TRP A 127 -2.56 -7.75 2.61
N VAL A 128 -2.51 -8.39 1.45
CA VAL A 128 -2.44 -9.85 1.35
C VAL A 128 -1.19 -10.38 2.08
N GLN A 129 -0.03 -9.77 1.83
CA GLN A 129 1.22 -10.17 2.49
C GLN A 129 1.17 -9.98 4.00
N TRP A 130 0.61 -8.86 4.48
CA TRP A 130 0.44 -8.62 5.90
C TRP A 130 -0.44 -9.68 6.57
N ILE A 131 -1.57 -10.05 5.95
CA ILE A 131 -2.47 -11.09 6.46
C ILE A 131 -1.75 -12.44 6.56
N VAL A 132 -0.99 -12.82 5.51
CA VAL A 132 -0.24 -14.08 5.49
C VAL A 132 0.81 -14.10 6.60
N ALA A 133 1.62 -13.05 6.72
CA ALA A 133 2.64 -12.94 7.76
C ALA A 133 2.03 -13.03 9.17
N GLN A 134 0.93 -12.33 9.42
CA GLN A 134 0.24 -12.34 10.71
C GLN A 134 -0.29 -13.72 11.08
N ARG A 135 -0.91 -14.44 10.13
CA ARG A 135 -1.40 -15.80 10.36
C ARG A 135 -0.26 -16.79 10.60
N SER A 136 0.81 -16.70 9.81
CA SER A 136 2.00 -17.54 10.01
C SER A 136 2.59 -17.32 11.41
N PHE A 137 2.73 -16.07 11.85
CA PHE A 137 3.22 -15.75 13.19
C PHE A 137 2.34 -16.36 14.30
N GLN A 138 1.01 -16.29 14.17
CA GLN A 138 0.09 -16.89 15.13
C GLN A 138 0.26 -18.41 15.21
N HIS A 139 0.36 -19.09 14.06
CA HIS A 139 0.56 -20.54 14.03
C HIS A 139 1.91 -20.96 14.62
N TYR A 140 2.99 -20.24 14.32
CA TYR A 140 4.29 -20.52 14.92
C TYR A 140 4.29 -20.30 16.42
N SER A 141 3.61 -19.26 16.90
CA SER A 141 3.45 -19.01 18.34
C SER A 141 2.71 -20.16 19.04
N GLN A 142 1.61 -20.66 18.44
CA GLN A 142 0.87 -21.81 18.97
C GLN A 142 1.72 -23.09 19.00
N ILE A 143 2.53 -23.33 17.96
CA ILE A 143 3.45 -24.48 17.92
C ILE A 143 4.50 -24.35 19.02
N LEU A 144 5.08 -23.16 19.21
CA LEU A 144 6.06 -22.91 20.26
C LEU A 144 5.46 -23.12 21.66
N GLU A 145 4.24 -22.67 21.92
CA GLU A 145 3.53 -22.95 23.18
C GLU A 145 3.33 -24.46 23.38
N LEU A 146 2.93 -25.19 22.34
CA LEU A 146 2.75 -26.63 22.40
C LEU A 146 4.06 -27.35 22.72
N ILE A 147 5.18 -26.93 22.13
CA ILE A 147 6.50 -27.47 22.43
C ILE A 147 6.93 -27.12 23.86
N ALA A 148 6.80 -25.85 24.25
CA ALA A 148 7.19 -25.36 25.57
C ALA A 148 6.44 -26.06 26.71
N HIS A 149 5.19 -26.45 26.47
CA HIS A 149 4.40 -27.21 27.44
C HIS A 149 4.38 -28.73 27.19
N ALA A 150 5.25 -29.25 26.32
CA ALA A 150 5.33 -30.68 25.95
C ALA A 150 3.96 -31.29 25.56
N GLY A 151 3.11 -30.51 24.88
CA GLY A 151 1.75 -30.90 24.50
C GLY A 151 0.70 -30.78 25.59
N LYS A 152 1.06 -30.36 26.82
CA LYS A 152 0.10 -30.17 27.92
C LYS A 152 -0.48 -28.76 27.84
N LYS A 153 -1.76 -28.62 27.46
CA LYS A 153 -2.47 -27.35 27.63
C LYS A 153 -2.36 -26.91 29.08
N THR A 154 -1.75 -25.75 29.35
CA THR A 154 -1.80 -25.09 30.65
C THR A 154 -3.28 -24.85 30.98
N PRO A 155 -3.84 -25.44 32.05
CA PRO A 155 -5.24 -25.24 32.36
C PRO A 155 -5.43 -23.78 32.77
N THR A 156 -6.04 -22.98 31.89
CA THR A 156 -6.34 -21.55 32.10
C THR A 156 -7.38 -21.32 33.21
N TYR A 157 -7.92 -22.38 33.79
CA TYR A 157 -8.72 -22.36 35.01
C TYR A 157 -7.98 -23.14 36.10
N SER A 158 -7.06 -22.50 36.80
CA SER A 158 -6.59 -22.97 38.11
C SER A 158 -6.25 -21.82 39.03
N GLY A 159 -7.19 -20.86 39.12
CA GLY A 159 -7.34 -20.02 40.29
C GLY A 159 -8.45 -20.61 41.15
N GLY A 160 -8.08 -21.45 42.14
CA GLY A 160 -9.00 -21.94 43.17
C GLY A 160 -8.93 -23.44 43.37
N GLN A 161 -8.16 -23.86 44.36
CA GLN A 161 -8.30 -25.18 44.97
C GLN A 161 -9.63 -25.28 45.72
N ASN A 162 -10.24 -26.46 45.58
CA ASN A 162 -11.32 -27.05 46.38
C ASN A 162 -12.72 -26.45 46.25
N GLU A 163 -13.65 -27.28 45.77
CA GLU A 163 -14.75 -27.74 46.63
C GLU A 163 -15.30 -29.07 46.11
N ASN A 164 -15.21 -30.09 46.97
CA ASN A 164 -15.97 -31.32 46.86
C ASN A 164 -17.46 -30.97 46.91
N GLY A 165 -18.18 -31.10 45.80
CA GLY A 165 -19.61 -30.82 45.74
C GLY A 165 -20.28 -31.57 44.61
N SER A 166 -20.86 -32.72 44.94
CA SER A 166 -21.91 -33.33 44.13
C SER A 166 -23.09 -32.35 44.00
N GLY A 167 -23.48 -32.04 42.77
CA GLY A 167 -24.64 -31.19 42.43
C GLY A 167 -24.45 -30.69 41.00
N GLY A 168 -25.04 -31.28 39.97
CA GLY A 168 -26.46 -31.56 39.87
C GLY A 168 -27.18 -30.27 39.44
N ALA A 169 -27.79 -30.33 38.25
CA ALA A 169 -28.71 -29.35 37.66
C ALA A 169 -28.08 -28.15 36.90
N ILE A 170 -27.80 -28.30 35.59
CA ILE A 170 -28.29 -27.41 34.50
C ILE A 170 -28.37 -28.18 33.14
N PHE A 171 -28.74 -29.46 33.14
CA PHE A 171 -29.09 -30.17 31.90
C PHE A 171 -30.38 -30.97 32.14
N ASP A 172 -31.49 -30.25 32.24
CA ASP A 172 -32.82 -30.79 31.99
C ASP A 172 -33.56 -29.74 31.14
N ALA A 173 -33.38 -29.86 29.83
CA ALA A 173 -34.12 -29.08 28.85
C ALA A 173 -35.33 -29.91 28.43
N SER A 174 -36.50 -29.54 28.94
CA SER A 174 -37.80 -29.96 28.42
C SER A 174 -38.20 -29.03 27.28
N ALA A 175 -38.17 -29.54 26.05
CA ALA A 175 -38.96 -29.12 24.90
C ALA A 175 -39.06 -30.27 23.90
#